data_AF-A0A5B8UIU9-F1
#
_entry.id   AF-A0A5B8UIU9-F1
#
_cell.length_a   1.000
_cell.length_b   1.000
_cell.length_c   1.000
_cell.angle_alpha   90.00
_cell.angle_beta   90.00
_cell.angle_gamma   90.00
#
_symmetry.space_group_name_H-M   'P 1'
#
loop_
_entity.id
_entity.type
_entity.pdbx_description
1 polymer ?
#
loop_
_entity_poly.entity_id
_entity_poly.type
_entity_poly.pdbx_seq_one_letter_code
_entity_poly.pdbx_strand_id
1 'polypeptide(L)'
;MKTYIKNMVCNCCIMVVRQEFEKAGLNPISVIMGEVELATPLTDSELKSIGEKLTDLGFEILDTKAHKQVEKIKNLLIKKVQSGEIEEHFSLSEFLSKAQQKPQTLFLSTATLKT
;
A
#
# COMPACT_ATOMS: atom_id res chain seq x y z
N MET A 1 9.10 7.93 -3.98
CA MET A 1 7.94 8.33 -3.15
C MET A 1 6.85 7.28 -3.26
N LYS A 2 6.09 7.02 -2.17
CA LYS A 2 4.92 6.12 -2.20
C LYS A 2 3.61 6.91 -2.07
N THR A 3 2.73 6.72 -3.04
CA THR A 3 1.36 7.25 -3.06
C THR A 3 0.39 6.11 -2.82
N TYR A 4 -0.66 6.36 -2.04
CA TYR A 4 -1.64 5.35 -1.66
C TYR A 4 -2.97 5.66 -2.29
N ILE A 5 -3.64 4.66 -2.85
CA ILE A 5 -4.87 4.81 -3.62
C ILE A 5 -5.95 3.92 -3.04
N LYS A 6 -7.08 4.52 -2.70
CA LYS A 6 -8.28 3.83 -2.23
C LYS A 6 -9.07 3.27 -3.40
N ASN A 7 -9.85 2.22 -3.14
CA ASN A 7 -10.72 1.51 -4.10
C ASN A 7 -9.97 0.74 -5.20
N MET A 8 -8.65 0.57 -5.10
CA MET A 8 -7.87 -0.30 -5.99
C MET A 8 -7.84 -1.73 -5.45
N VAL A 9 -8.78 -2.59 -5.87
CA VAL A 9 -9.06 -3.90 -5.24
C VAL A 9 -8.78 -5.13 -6.11
N CYS A 10 -8.45 -4.95 -7.39
CA CYS A 10 -8.15 -6.06 -8.31
C CYS A 10 -7.09 -5.68 -9.35
N ASN A 11 -6.63 -6.67 -10.13
CA ASN A 11 -5.60 -6.47 -11.16
C ASN A 11 -6.04 -5.47 -12.24
N CYS A 12 -7.33 -5.43 -12.59
CA CYS A 12 -7.85 -4.43 -13.52
C CYS A 12 -7.67 -3.00 -12.97
N CYS A 13 -7.90 -2.78 -11.67
CA CYS A 13 -7.65 -1.48 -11.06
C CYS A 13 -6.16 -1.09 -11.13
N ILE A 14 -5.25 -2.04 -10.88
CA ILE A 14 -3.81 -1.83 -10.98
C ILE A 14 -3.43 -1.35 -12.39
N MET A 15 -3.97 -2.01 -13.42
CA MET A 15 -3.71 -1.64 -14.82
C MET A 15 -4.21 -0.23 -15.14
N VAL A 16 -5.46 0.08 -14.77
CA VAL A 16 -6.06 1.40 -15.02
C VAL A 16 -5.24 2.50 -14.33
N VAL A 17 -4.94 2.32 -13.04
CA VAL A 17 -4.13 3.28 -12.28
C VAL A 17 -2.76 3.47 -12.92
N ARG A 18 -2.04 2.39 -13.25
CA ARG A 18 -0.73 2.49 -13.92
C ARG A 18 -0.85 3.32 -15.21
N GLN A 19 -1.85 3.02 -16.03
CA GLN A 19 -2.04 3.70 -17.30
C GLN A 19 -2.31 5.20 -17.12
N GLU A 20 -3.08 5.60 -16.11
CA GLU A 20 -3.32 7.04 -15.85
C GLU A 20 -2.06 7.78 -15.40
N PHE A 21 -1.21 7.14 -14.60
CA PHE A 21 0.10 7.69 -14.23
C PHE A 21 1.02 7.82 -15.46
N GLU A 22 1.11 6.79 -16.28
CA GLU A 22 1.91 6.81 -17.52
C GLU A 22 1.41 7.86 -18.52
N LYS A 23 0.09 7.99 -18.72
CA LYS A 23 -0.53 9.05 -19.56
C LYS A 23 -0.22 10.45 -19.05
N ALA A 24 -0.03 10.62 -17.74
CA ALA A 24 0.39 11.88 -17.14
C ALA A 24 1.91 12.12 -17.22
N GLY A 25 2.68 11.21 -17.82
CA GLY A 25 4.14 11.27 -17.86
C GLY A 25 4.82 10.85 -16.55
N LEU A 26 4.05 10.36 -15.58
CA LEU A 26 4.50 9.99 -14.24
C LEU A 26 4.82 8.50 -14.18
N ASN A 27 5.91 8.07 -14.82
CA ASN A 27 6.26 6.65 -14.94
C ASN A 27 6.47 5.97 -13.56
N PRO A 28 5.57 5.07 -13.11
CA PRO A 28 5.74 4.42 -11.82
C PRO A 28 6.85 3.37 -11.85
N ILE A 29 7.62 3.28 -10.77
CA ILE A 29 8.54 2.16 -10.52
C ILE A 29 7.75 0.88 -10.27
N SER A 30 6.72 0.98 -9.44
CA SER A 30 5.85 -0.14 -9.11
C SER A 30 4.41 0.31 -8.89
N VAL A 31 3.46 -0.56 -9.24
CA VAL A 31 2.04 -0.39 -8.93
C VAL A 31 1.55 -1.72 -8.40
N ILE A 32 1.17 -1.73 -7.13
CA ILE A 32 0.61 -2.90 -6.44
C ILE A 32 -0.69 -2.46 -5.79
N MET A 33 -1.56 -3.40 -5.44
CA MET A 33 -2.85 -3.09 -4.81
C MET A 33 -2.72 -2.06 -3.68
N GLY A 34 -3.48 -0.97 -3.77
CA GLY A 34 -3.45 0.22 -2.92
C GLY A 34 -2.20 1.12 -2.93
N GLU A 35 -1.13 0.82 -3.68
CA GLU A 35 0.14 1.59 -3.65
C GLU A 35 0.74 1.83 -5.04
N VAL A 36 1.22 3.05 -5.26
CA VAL A 36 2.02 3.47 -6.42
C VAL A 36 3.36 3.99 -5.91
N GLU A 37 4.45 3.50 -6.49
CA GLU A 37 5.81 3.95 -6.18
C GLU A 37 6.39 4.71 -7.36
N LEU A 38 6.90 5.90 -7.09
CA LEU A 38 7.50 6.80 -8.08
C LEU A 38 8.97 7.07 -7.73
N ALA A 39 9.81 7.26 -8.75
CA ALA A 39 11.21 7.63 -8.56
C ALA A 39 11.34 9.02 -7.93
N THR A 40 10.57 9.98 -8.44
CA THR A 40 10.54 11.36 -7.97
C THR A 40 9.27 11.64 -7.16
N PRO A 41 9.33 12.58 -6.19
CA PRO A 41 8.13 13.10 -5.56
C PRO A 41 7.24 13.84 -6.58
N LEU A 42 5.93 13.78 -6.37
CA LEU A 42 4.98 14.59 -7.15
C LEU A 42 4.99 16.03 -6.64
N THR A 43 4.90 16.97 -7.56
CA THR A 43 4.54 18.36 -7.26
C THR A 43 3.06 18.46 -6.91
N ASP A 44 2.66 19.55 -6.24
CA ASP A 44 1.25 19.77 -5.89
C ASP A 44 0.34 19.84 -7.12
N SER A 45 0.85 20.37 -8.24
CA SER A 45 0.11 20.44 -9.50
C SER A 45 -0.09 19.06 -10.13
N GLU A 46 0.94 18.23 -10.16
CA GLU A 46 0.84 16.85 -10.65
C GLU A 46 -0.10 16.04 -9.77
N LEU A 47 0.03 16.16 -8.44
CA LEU A 47 -0.82 15.47 -7.47
C LEU A 47 -2.29 15.84 -7.66
N LYS A 48 -2.60 17.12 -7.86
CA LYS A 48 -3.97 17.58 -8.12
C LYS A 48 -4.49 17.03 -9.45
N SER A 49 -3.70 17.16 -10.53
CA SER A 49 -4.12 16.73 -11.87
C SER A 49 -4.36 15.23 -11.95
N ILE A 50 -3.48 14.40 -11.39
CA ILE A 50 -3.67 12.95 -11.36
C ILE A 50 -4.79 12.56 -10.39
N GLY A 51 -4.95 13.29 -9.29
CA GLY A 51 -6.04 13.09 -8.33
C GLY A 51 -7.42 13.27 -8.95
N GLU A 52 -7.63 14.32 -9.75
CA GLU A 52 -8.88 14.56 -10.48
C GLU A 52 -9.21 13.40 -11.44
N LYS A 53 -8.25 13.00 -12.28
CA LYS A 53 -8.42 11.87 -13.22
C LYS A 53 -8.76 10.56 -12.51
N LEU A 54 -8.09 10.29 -11.40
CA LEU A 54 -8.35 9.10 -10.59
C LEU A 54 -9.75 9.14 -9.96
N THR A 55 -10.19 10.32 -9.52
CA THR A 55 -11.52 10.53 -8.94
C THR A 55 -12.63 10.24 -9.94
N ASP A 56 -12.47 10.67 -11.20
CA ASP A 56 -13.42 10.37 -12.29
C ASP A 56 -13.57 8.87 -12.55
N LEU A 57 -12.54 8.08 -12.21
CA LEU A 57 -12.51 6.63 -12.34
C LEU A 57 -12.92 5.90 -11.04
N GLY A 58 -13.32 6.64 -10.00
CA GLY A 58 -13.76 6.09 -8.71
C GLY A 58 -12.62 5.75 -7.72
N PHE A 59 -11.40 6.19 -8.00
CA PHE A 59 -10.24 6.07 -7.10
C PHE A 59 -10.01 7.35 -6.31
N GLU A 60 -9.29 7.26 -5.20
CA GLU A 60 -8.98 8.42 -4.35
C GLU A 60 -7.54 8.31 -3.83
N ILE A 61 -6.76 9.39 -3.97
CA ILE A 61 -5.41 9.45 -3.38
C ILE A 61 -5.54 9.75 -1.88
N LEU A 62 -4.84 8.97 -1.07
CA LEU A 62 -4.89 9.09 0.38
C LEU A 62 -3.80 10.01 0.93
N ASP A 63 -4.21 10.98 1.75
CA ASP A 63 -3.35 11.96 2.41
C ASP A 63 -3.02 11.56 3.86
N THR A 64 -3.98 11.05 4.63
CA THR A 64 -3.79 10.73 6.04
C THR A 64 -3.18 9.36 6.30
N LYS A 65 -2.42 9.24 7.41
CA LYS A 65 -1.85 7.96 7.86
C LYS A 65 -2.93 6.91 8.17
N ALA A 66 -4.08 7.35 8.70
CA ALA A 66 -5.18 6.45 9.06
C ALA A 66 -5.77 5.80 7.81
N HIS A 67 -6.06 6.57 6.75
CA HIS A 67 -6.57 6.01 5.50
C HIS A 67 -5.57 5.04 4.87
N LYS A 68 -4.28 5.39 4.88
CA LYS A 68 -3.20 4.52 4.38
C LYS A 68 -3.17 3.17 5.11
N GLN A 69 -3.36 3.18 6.43
CA GLN A 69 -3.38 1.96 7.23
C GLN A 69 -4.62 1.10 6.95
N VAL A 70 -5.78 1.72 6.75
CA VAL A 70 -7.01 1.02 6.37
C VAL A 70 -6.85 0.30 5.03
N GLU A 71 -6.32 0.94 4.00
CA GLU A 71 -6.14 0.29 2.69
C GLU A 71 -5.11 -0.85 2.76
N LYS A 72 -4.03 -0.70 3.54
CA LYS A 72 -3.10 -1.81 3.77
C LYS A 72 -3.79 -3.02 4.40
N ILE A 73 -4.63 -2.81 5.40
CA ILE A 73 -5.41 -3.89 6.04
C ILE A 73 -6.31 -4.56 5.01
N LYS A 74 -7.08 -3.78 4.24
CA LYS A 74 -7.96 -4.34 3.19
C LYS A 74 -7.18 -5.18 2.19
N ASN A 75 -6.03 -4.71 1.72
CA ASN A 75 -5.21 -5.44 0.75
C ASN A 75 -4.65 -6.75 1.32
N LEU A 76 -4.26 -6.76 2.60
CA LEU A 76 -3.84 -8.00 3.28
C LEU A 76 -4.99 -9.01 3.33
N LEU A 77 -6.20 -8.55 3.63
CA LEU A 77 -7.37 -9.42 3.72
C LEU A 77 -7.82 -9.94 2.36
N ILE A 78 -7.85 -9.09 1.34
CA ILE A 78 -8.16 -9.50 -0.04
C ILE A 78 -7.18 -10.58 -0.49
N LYS A 79 -5.87 -10.40 -0.24
CA LYS A 79 -4.85 -11.41 -0.56
C LYS A 79 -5.07 -12.74 0.17
N LYS A 80 -5.38 -12.71 1.47
CA LYS A 80 -5.66 -13.92 2.26
C LYS A 80 -6.91 -14.66 1.79
N VAL A 81 -7.95 -13.93 1.37
CA VAL A 81 -9.16 -14.54 0.78
C VAL A 81 -8.84 -15.14 -0.60
N GLN A 82 -8.13 -14.41 -1.44
CA GLN A 82 -7.77 -14.85 -2.79
C GLN A 82 -6.80 -16.03 -2.81
N SER A 83 -5.96 -16.22 -1.78
CA SER A 83 -5.10 -17.40 -1.71
C SER A 83 -5.88 -18.70 -1.51
N GLY A 84 -7.12 -18.64 -1.02
CA GLY A 84 -7.93 -19.81 -0.69
C GLY A 84 -7.43 -20.61 0.51
N GLU A 85 -6.31 -20.21 1.10
CA GLU A 85 -5.68 -20.86 2.25
C GLU A 85 -6.22 -20.26 3.55
N ILE A 86 -7.44 -20.64 3.95
CA ILE A 86 -8.03 -20.24 5.22
C ILE A 86 -8.00 -21.43 6.17
N GLU A 87 -7.27 -21.28 7.28
CA GLU A 87 -7.17 -22.31 8.32
C GLU A 87 -8.50 -22.46 9.08
N GLU A 88 -8.82 -23.67 9.55
CA GLU A 88 -10.07 -24.00 10.26
C GLU A 88 -10.28 -23.16 11.54
N HIS A 89 -9.20 -22.67 12.15
CA HIS A 89 -9.20 -21.78 13.31
C HIS A 89 -8.62 -20.39 13.00
N PHE A 90 -8.81 -19.90 11.79
CA PHE A 90 -8.28 -18.60 11.37
C PHE A 90 -8.75 -17.46 12.30
N SER A 91 -7.79 -16.76 12.88
CA SER A 91 -8.02 -15.55 13.69
C SER A 91 -7.60 -14.30 12.93
N LEU A 92 -8.58 -13.45 12.60
CA LEU A 92 -8.36 -12.17 11.93
C LEU A 92 -7.42 -11.25 12.71
N SER A 93 -7.64 -11.15 14.02
CA SER A 93 -6.84 -10.30 14.91
C SER A 93 -5.39 -10.76 14.98
N GLU A 94 -5.13 -12.07 15.05
CA GLU A 94 -3.76 -12.61 15.05
C GLU A 94 -3.08 -12.42 13.70
N PHE A 95 -3.78 -12.69 12.59
CA PHE A 95 -3.27 -12.49 11.23
C PHE A 95 -2.85 -11.03 11.00
N LEU A 96 -3.72 -10.07 11.31
CA LEU A 96 -3.43 -8.66 11.16
C LEU A 96 -2.31 -8.19 12.10
N SER A 97 -2.30 -8.68 13.35
CA SER A 97 -1.24 -8.34 14.30
C SER A 97 0.13 -8.82 13.82
N LYS A 98 0.23 -10.05 13.31
CA LYS A 98 1.48 -10.57 12.73
C LYS A 98 1.91 -9.78 11.49
N ALA A 99 0.96 -9.46 10.59
CA ALA A 99 1.25 -8.72 9.36
C ALA A 99 1.64 -7.24 9.59
N GLN A 100 1.23 -6.63 10.72
CA GLN A 100 1.54 -5.23 11.05
C GLN A 100 2.75 -5.04 11.97
N GLN A 101 3.35 -6.13 12.48
CA GLN A 101 4.58 -6.02 13.26
C GLN A 101 5.72 -5.51 12.35
N LYS A 102 6.16 -4.28 12.62
CA LYS A 102 7.39 -3.70 12.08
C LYS A 102 8.56 -4.63 12.48
N PRO A 103 9.54 -4.93 11.60
CA PRO A 103 10.72 -5.66 12.04
C PRO A 103 11.34 -4.89 13.21
N GLN A 104 11.24 -5.47 14.40
CA GLN A 104 11.97 -4.96 15.55
C GLN A 104 13.44 -5.20 15.20
N THR A 105 14.13 -4.13 14.81
CA THR A 105 15.58 -4.14 14.74
C THR A 105 16.06 -4.63 16.10
N LEU A 106 16.54 -5.87 16.15
CA LEU A 106 17.25 -6.42 17.29
C LEU A 106 18.47 -5.54 17.52
N PHE A 107 18.33 -4.54 18.39
CA PHE A 107 19.48 -3.89 18.98
C PHE A 107 20.05 -4.89 19.97
N LEU A 108 20.95 -5.76 19.49
CA LEU A 108 21.83 -6.52 20.36
C LEU A 108 22.76 -5.50 21.02
N SER A 109 22.30 -4.92 22.13
CA SER A 109 23.18 -4.28 23.10
C SER A 109 24.02 -5.40 23.72
N THR A 110 25.19 -5.64 23.16
CA THR A 110 26.22 -6.42 23.84
C THR A 110 26.76 -5.56 24.98
N ALA A 111 26.22 -5.77 26.17
CA ALA A 111 26.81 -5.26 27.40
C ALA A 111 27.02 -6.42 28.38
N THR A 112 28.27 -6.52 28.85
CA THR A 112 28.78 -7.24 30.04
C THR A 112 28.90 -8.77 29.91
N LEU A 113 30.02 -9.46 30.19
CA LEU A 113 31.21 -9.30 31.06
C LEU A 113 32.37 -10.09 30.41
N LYS A 114 33.67 -9.88 30.66
CA LYS A 114 34.35 -10.08 31.96
C LYS A 114 35.82 -9.65 31.82
N THR A 115 36.31 -8.83 32.74
CA THR A 115 37.71 -8.79 33.17
C THR A 115 38.01 -9.99 34.06
#